data_AF-A0A835T7L4-F1
#
_entry.id   AF-A0A835T7L4-F1
#
_cell.length_a   1.000
_cell.length_b   1.000
_cell.length_c   1.000
_cell.angle_alpha   90.00
_cell.angle_beta   90.00
_cell.angle_gamma   90.00
#
_symmetry.space_group_name_H-M   'P 1'
#
loop_
_entity.id
_entity.type
_entity.pdbx_description
1 polymer ?
#
loop_
_entity_poly.entity_id
_entity_poly.type
_entity_poly.pdbx_seq_one_letter_code
_entity_poly.pdbx_strand_id
1 'polypeptide(L)'
;MSQLLRLSRALLCSGQQAAGVGALQRAFNTSSRTQHAEPQPVAAEAPSSVPRWIAELGAVRTDWTREEVAEVYNTPLLELVFRAASVHRMYNDPSMVQRCTLLSIKTGGCPENCNYCSQSSSWSKDTGLKAEKLMDLEDVYQAALRARESGSTRFCMGAAWRGPSQVGNRQWERVLEMVKRIRGLGMEVCTTLGMLTPEQAAQLRTAGLTAYNHNLDTSPEYYPKVTTSRKYEDRLATLEAVRQAGISVCAGGIIGLGEGPQDRVGLIHQLATLPAHPESVPINRLVAIKGTPMEGNEAPEGIDLVRCVATARVVMPRTVVRLSAGRLDLSRADQALAFLAGANSIFDGDKLLTTPNNDRNEDQAMFDTLGLRSRPAFMNYPAGNDTSREFEAGAGAGAGVQAEAPKAAEAMGGGGGCCGGPKKAAVGGGCC
;
A
#
# COMPACT_ATOMS: atom_id res chain seq x y z
N MET A 1 55.13 26.38 29.81
CA MET A 1 56.58 26.43 30.11
C MET A 1 57.05 24.99 30.27
N SER A 2 57.27 24.24 29.18
CA SER A 2 58.51 24.15 28.38
C SER A 2 59.75 23.91 29.22
N GLN A 3 60.30 22.69 29.17
CA GLN A 3 61.66 22.34 28.70
C GLN A 3 61.94 20.86 29.06
N LEU A 4 62.01 19.89 28.15
CA LEU A 4 62.94 19.60 27.04
C LEU A 4 64.36 19.16 27.47
N LEU A 5 64.71 17.93 27.01
CA LEU A 5 66.01 17.48 26.46
C LEU A 5 67.12 17.17 27.50
N ARG A 6 68.06 16.22 27.34
CA ARG A 6 68.59 15.40 26.23
C ARG A 6 69.48 14.31 26.88
N LEU A 7 69.38 13.04 26.47
CA LEU A 7 70.38 12.28 25.69
C LEU A 7 71.83 12.29 26.21
N SER A 8 72.40 11.11 26.48
CA SER A 8 73.59 10.58 25.75
C SER A 8 73.94 9.11 26.13
N ARG A 9 74.03 8.30 25.06
CA ARG A 9 74.82 7.04 24.87
C ARG A 9 76.31 7.29 25.17
N ALA A 10 77.25 6.33 25.29
CA ALA A 10 77.35 4.88 25.47
C ALA A 10 78.88 4.58 25.36
N LEU A 11 79.46 3.73 26.20
CA LEU A 11 80.77 3.06 25.97
C LEU A 11 80.84 1.83 26.89
N LEU A 12 80.68 0.63 26.34
CA LEU A 12 81.74 -0.30 25.90
C LEU A 12 82.38 -1.10 27.04
N CYS A 13 81.94 -2.35 27.22
CA CYS A 13 82.87 -3.48 27.27
C CYS A 13 82.16 -4.82 27.11
N SER A 14 82.67 -5.57 26.14
CA SER A 14 82.45 -6.99 25.86
C SER A 14 82.83 -7.89 27.04
N GLY A 15 82.12 -9.00 27.23
CA GLY A 15 82.66 -10.11 28.00
C GLY A 15 81.64 -11.11 28.53
N GLN A 16 81.40 -12.15 27.73
CA GLN A 16 81.08 -13.52 28.13
C GLN A 16 79.69 -13.86 28.68
N GLN A 17 79.20 -14.97 28.11
CA GLN A 17 77.90 -15.59 28.26
C GLN A 17 77.77 -16.41 29.54
N ALA A 18 76.50 -16.54 29.94
CA ALA A 18 75.85 -17.72 30.50
C ALA A 18 76.29 -18.20 31.89
N ALA A 19 75.45 -17.94 32.89
CA ALA A 19 74.38 -18.87 33.28
C ALA A 19 73.76 -18.40 34.60
N GLY A 20 72.43 -18.49 34.69
CA GLY A 20 71.73 -18.55 35.97
C GLY A 20 71.29 -17.22 36.55
N VAL A 21 70.09 -16.77 36.20
CA VAL A 21 69.15 -16.21 37.17
C VAL A 21 67.74 -16.58 36.70
N GLY A 22 67.25 -17.73 37.17
CA GLY A 22 65.82 -17.98 37.26
C GLY A 22 65.23 -17.12 38.38
N ALA A 23 63.96 -16.74 38.19
CA ALA A 23 63.10 -16.02 39.13
C ALA A 23 63.28 -14.50 39.19
N LEU A 24 62.69 -13.79 38.22
CA LEU A 24 61.72 -12.71 38.44
C LEU A 24 61.22 -12.15 37.09
N GLN A 25 60.50 -12.98 36.35
CA GLN A 25 59.57 -12.55 35.32
C GLN A 25 58.24 -13.29 35.58
N ARG A 26 57.43 -12.77 36.51
CA ARG A 26 55.97 -12.91 36.39
C ARG A 26 55.53 -12.00 35.26
N ALA A 27 55.88 -12.43 34.05
CA ALA A 27 55.35 -11.89 32.82
C ALA A 27 53.90 -12.36 32.72
N PHE A 28 53.03 -11.39 32.49
CA PHE A 28 51.73 -11.53 31.88
C PHE A 28 51.78 -12.59 30.77
N ASN A 29 51.35 -13.81 31.07
CA ASN A 29 51.01 -14.79 30.06
C ASN A 29 50.01 -15.82 30.59
N THR A 30 48.85 -15.33 30.99
CA THR A 30 47.62 -16.12 30.97
C THR A 30 46.67 -15.46 30.00
N SER A 31 47.05 -15.45 28.72
CA SER A 31 46.05 -15.35 27.66
C SER A 31 45.38 -16.72 27.60
N SER A 32 44.30 -16.88 28.37
CA SER A 32 43.32 -17.90 28.07
C SER A 32 42.74 -17.53 26.71
N ARG A 33 43.37 -18.03 25.65
CA ARG A 33 42.77 -18.09 24.32
C ARG A 33 41.57 -19.01 24.47
N THR A 34 40.43 -18.47 24.88
CA THR A 34 39.14 -19.09 24.60
C THR A 34 39.10 -19.17 23.09
N GLN A 35 39.41 -20.36 22.57
CA GLN A 35 39.08 -20.71 21.20
C GLN A 35 37.56 -20.58 21.14
N HIS A 36 37.06 -19.43 20.68
CA HIS A 36 35.71 -19.36 20.17
C HIS A 36 35.69 -20.37 19.04
N ALA A 37 35.12 -21.55 19.30
CA ALA A 37 34.88 -22.53 18.27
C ALA A 37 34.14 -21.79 17.16
N GLU A 38 34.73 -21.75 15.96
CA GLU A 38 33.98 -21.33 14.79
C GLU A 38 32.71 -22.19 14.75
N PRO A 39 31.52 -21.59 14.61
CA PRO A 39 30.29 -22.37 14.51
C PRO A 39 30.45 -23.34 13.35
N GLN A 40 30.58 -24.63 13.67
CA GLN A 40 30.62 -25.65 12.63
C GLN A 40 29.26 -25.63 11.92
N PRO A 41 29.24 -25.62 10.58
CA PRO A 41 27.99 -25.74 9.86
C PRO A 41 27.34 -27.05 10.32
N VAL A 42 26.17 -26.93 10.95
CA VAL A 42 25.36 -28.09 11.30
C VAL A 42 25.11 -28.82 9.99
N ALA A 43 25.55 -30.08 9.90
CA ALA A 43 25.27 -30.89 8.73
C ALA A 43 23.76 -30.98 8.57
N ALA A 44 23.23 -30.27 7.57
CA ALA A 44 21.82 -30.34 7.24
C ALA A 44 21.50 -31.79 6.86
N GLU A 45 20.53 -32.39 7.54
CA GLU A 45 19.91 -33.62 7.06
C GLU A 45 19.51 -33.40 5.60
N ALA A 46 19.85 -34.36 4.72
CA ALA A 46 19.55 -34.26 3.30
C ALA A 46 18.03 -34.02 3.14
N PRO A 47 17.60 -32.90 2.52
CA PRO A 47 16.19 -32.59 2.47
C PRO A 47 15.47 -33.67 1.66
N SER A 48 14.36 -34.17 2.23
CA SER A 48 13.21 -34.58 1.43
C SER A 48 13.01 -33.54 0.33
N SER A 49 12.92 -33.97 -0.93
CA SER A 49 12.84 -33.14 -2.15
C SER A 49 12.49 -31.66 -1.92
N VAL A 50 13.35 -30.73 -2.34
CA VAL A 50 13.11 -29.28 -2.27
C VAL A 50 11.68 -28.95 -2.72
N PRO A 51 10.85 -28.28 -1.88
CA PRO A 51 9.49 -27.94 -2.24
C PRO A 51 9.41 -27.20 -3.59
N ARG A 52 8.40 -27.52 -4.41
CA ARG A 52 8.25 -26.95 -5.76
C ARG A 52 8.29 -25.43 -5.76
N TRP A 53 7.61 -24.79 -4.81
CA TRP A 53 7.58 -23.33 -4.70
C TRP A 53 8.95 -22.69 -4.41
N ILE A 54 9.87 -23.42 -3.78
CA ILE A 54 11.25 -22.97 -3.54
C ILE A 54 12.07 -23.16 -4.83
N ALA A 55 11.93 -24.30 -5.50
CA ALA A 55 12.62 -24.59 -6.76
C ALA A 55 12.20 -23.62 -7.88
N GLU A 56 10.94 -23.18 -7.86
CA GLU A 56 10.34 -22.25 -8.81
C GLU A 56 10.19 -20.84 -8.22
N LEU A 57 11.00 -20.44 -7.23
CA LEU A 57 10.83 -19.16 -6.54
C LEU A 57 10.85 -17.97 -7.53
N GLY A 58 9.76 -17.21 -7.55
CA GLY A 58 9.55 -16.08 -8.45
C GLY A 58 8.84 -16.44 -9.76
N ALA A 59 8.68 -17.71 -10.10
CA ALA A 59 7.90 -18.12 -11.26
C ALA A 59 6.45 -17.63 -11.16
N VAL A 60 5.92 -17.14 -12.28
CA VAL A 60 4.52 -16.69 -12.36
C VAL A 60 3.68 -17.85 -12.85
N ARG A 61 2.78 -18.32 -11.99
CA ARG A 61 1.90 -19.47 -12.24
C ARG A 61 0.60 -19.31 -11.45
N THR A 62 -0.49 -19.90 -11.95
CA THR A 62 -1.84 -19.81 -11.37
C THR A 62 -2.40 -21.17 -10.92
N ASP A 63 -1.60 -22.24 -11.03
CA ASP A 63 -1.91 -23.62 -10.60
C ASP A 63 -1.39 -23.90 -9.18
N TRP A 64 -1.35 -22.89 -8.30
CA TRP A 64 -0.98 -23.06 -6.90
C TRP A 64 -1.98 -24.00 -6.20
N THR A 65 -1.48 -24.97 -5.42
CA THR A 65 -2.36 -25.70 -4.50
C THR A 65 -2.50 -24.98 -3.17
N ARG A 66 -3.56 -25.29 -2.41
CA ARG A 66 -3.77 -24.71 -1.08
C ARG A 66 -2.64 -25.08 -0.12
N GLU A 67 -2.09 -26.29 -0.28
CA GLU A 67 -0.96 -26.82 0.48
C GLU A 67 0.33 -26.05 0.16
N GLU A 68 0.62 -25.78 -1.13
CA GLU A 68 1.79 -24.97 -1.51
C GLU A 68 1.70 -23.56 -0.89
N VAL A 69 0.53 -22.91 -0.95
CA VAL A 69 0.32 -21.59 -0.32
C VAL A 69 0.44 -21.67 1.20
N ALA A 70 -0.05 -22.74 1.83
CA ALA A 70 0.10 -22.97 3.26
C ALA A 70 1.58 -23.17 3.67
N GLU A 71 2.37 -23.90 2.88
CA GLU A 71 3.81 -24.06 3.11
C GLU A 71 4.56 -22.71 3.04
N VAL A 72 4.25 -21.89 2.03
CA VAL A 72 4.77 -20.52 1.94
C VAL A 72 4.36 -19.71 3.19
N TYR A 73 3.07 -19.72 3.54
CA TYR A 73 2.54 -18.96 4.68
C TYR A 73 3.17 -19.38 6.00
N ASN A 74 3.40 -20.67 6.21
CA ASN A 74 3.95 -21.22 7.46
C ASN A 74 5.49 -21.20 7.53
N THR A 75 6.17 -20.74 6.47
CA THR A 75 7.62 -20.54 6.49
C THR A 75 8.03 -19.62 7.66
N PRO A 76 9.14 -19.89 8.37
CA PRO A 76 9.64 -19.01 9.43
C PRO A 76 9.68 -17.55 8.96
N LEU A 77 9.17 -16.62 9.78
CA LEU A 77 8.82 -15.26 9.33
C LEU A 77 9.97 -14.55 8.60
N LEU A 78 11.18 -14.59 9.16
CA LEU A 78 12.34 -13.92 8.58
C LEU A 78 12.77 -14.53 7.25
N GLU A 79 12.67 -15.86 7.13
CA GLU A 79 12.96 -16.56 5.88
C GLU A 79 11.90 -16.26 4.81
N LEU A 80 10.63 -16.21 5.22
CA LEU A 80 9.53 -15.81 4.34
C LEU A 80 9.72 -14.37 3.82
N VAL A 81 10.06 -13.44 4.71
CA VAL A 81 10.35 -12.04 4.35
C VAL A 81 11.55 -11.97 3.40
N PHE A 82 12.63 -12.70 3.67
CA PHE A 82 13.81 -12.74 2.80
C PHE A 82 13.47 -13.23 1.38
N ARG A 83 12.71 -14.32 1.26
CA ARG A 83 12.27 -14.86 -0.04
C ARG A 83 11.33 -13.90 -0.75
N ALA A 84 10.37 -13.32 -0.04
CA ALA A 84 9.44 -12.35 -0.60
C ALA A 84 10.18 -11.08 -1.08
N ALA A 85 11.16 -10.60 -0.32
CA ALA A 85 12.02 -9.48 -0.69
C ALA A 85 12.86 -9.77 -1.94
N SER A 86 13.29 -11.02 -2.11
CA SER A 86 13.99 -11.49 -3.31
C SER A 86 13.07 -11.50 -4.52
N VAL A 87 11.87 -12.10 -4.40
CA VAL A 87 10.84 -12.11 -5.44
C VAL A 87 10.41 -10.70 -5.81
N HIS A 88 10.26 -9.81 -4.83
CA HIS A 88 9.88 -8.41 -5.07
C HIS A 88 10.85 -7.71 -6.02
N ARG A 89 12.16 -7.88 -5.79
CA ARG A 89 13.23 -7.30 -6.62
C ARG A 89 13.36 -7.90 -8.02
N MET A 90 12.83 -9.11 -8.24
CA MET A 90 12.81 -9.72 -9.58
C MET A 90 11.82 -9.02 -10.52
N TYR A 91 10.75 -8.43 -9.99
CA TYR A 91 9.64 -7.90 -10.80
C TYR A 91 9.30 -6.43 -10.55
N ASN A 92 9.83 -5.83 -9.49
CA ASN A 92 9.50 -4.48 -9.07
C ASN A 92 10.77 -3.73 -8.68
N ASP A 93 10.76 -2.41 -8.85
CA ASP A 93 11.75 -1.56 -8.22
C ASP A 93 11.42 -1.45 -6.71
N PRO A 94 12.30 -1.90 -5.81
CA PRO A 94 12.05 -1.90 -4.38
C PRO A 94 11.98 -0.48 -3.78
N SER A 95 12.43 0.56 -4.49
CA SER A 95 12.29 1.96 -4.08
C SER A 95 10.93 2.55 -4.48
N MET A 96 10.18 1.93 -5.40
CA MET A 96 8.95 2.51 -5.94
C MET A 96 7.70 2.04 -5.21
N VAL A 97 6.96 2.98 -4.64
CA VAL A 97 5.68 2.72 -3.97
C VAL A 97 4.56 3.52 -4.64
N GLN A 98 3.46 2.85 -4.98
CA GLN A 98 2.27 3.51 -5.52
C GLN A 98 1.45 4.20 -4.42
N ARG A 99 1.26 5.51 -4.55
CA ARG A 99 0.40 6.31 -3.66
C ARG A 99 -0.97 6.50 -4.29
N CYS A 100 -2.01 6.02 -3.60
CA CYS A 100 -3.40 6.18 -4.01
C CYS A 100 -4.13 7.05 -3.00
N THR A 101 -5.03 7.92 -3.44
CA THR A 101 -5.95 8.64 -2.54
C THR A 101 -7.36 8.10 -2.75
N LEU A 102 -8.08 7.85 -1.66
CA LEU A 102 -9.43 7.30 -1.69
C LEU A 102 -10.43 8.32 -1.15
N LEU A 103 -11.52 8.53 -1.88
CA LEU A 103 -12.63 9.37 -1.46
C LEU A 103 -13.93 8.55 -1.47
N SER A 104 -14.72 8.65 -0.41
CA SER A 104 -16.10 8.15 -0.44
C SER A 104 -16.99 9.15 -1.15
N ILE A 105 -17.35 8.86 -2.41
CA ILE A 105 -18.24 9.73 -3.20
C ILE A 105 -19.71 9.57 -2.80
N LYS A 106 -20.05 8.49 -2.10
CA LYS A 106 -21.37 8.25 -1.48
C LYS A 106 -21.16 7.46 -0.20
N THR A 107 -21.40 8.10 0.95
CA THR A 107 -21.15 7.52 2.29
C THR A 107 -22.44 6.96 2.91
N GLY A 108 -22.34 5.80 3.58
CA GLY A 108 -23.41 5.23 4.41
C GLY A 108 -24.64 4.76 3.61
N GLY A 109 -25.67 4.24 4.28
CA GLY A 109 -26.91 3.78 3.63
C GLY A 109 -26.70 2.62 2.65
N CYS A 110 -25.71 1.75 2.89
CA CYS A 110 -25.44 0.57 2.07
C CYS A 110 -26.44 -0.54 2.42
N PRO A 111 -27.12 -1.18 1.46
CA PRO A 111 -28.05 -2.28 1.75
C PRO A 111 -27.35 -3.57 2.21
N GLU A 112 -26.03 -3.65 2.04
CA GLU A 112 -25.23 -4.81 2.41
C GLU A 112 -25.01 -4.91 3.91
N ASN A 113 -24.90 -6.14 4.44
CA ASN A 113 -24.76 -6.41 5.87
C ASN A 113 -23.37 -6.91 6.27
N CYS A 114 -22.31 -6.37 5.66
CA CYS A 114 -20.94 -6.73 6.04
C CYS A 114 -20.70 -6.42 7.53
N ASN A 115 -20.30 -7.42 8.29
CA ASN A 115 -20.16 -7.36 9.75
C ASN A 115 -19.02 -6.44 10.23
N TYR A 116 -18.08 -6.08 9.35
CA TYR A 116 -16.99 -5.13 9.63
C TYR A 116 -17.30 -3.68 9.21
N CYS A 117 -18.36 -3.45 8.43
CA CYS A 117 -18.51 -2.20 7.68
C CYS A 117 -19.44 -1.21 8.38
N SER A 118 -18.90 -0.05 8.77
CA SER A 118 -19.67 1.03 9.38
C SER A 118 -20.71 1.67 8.46
N GLN A 119 -20.61 1.44 7.15
CA GLN A 119 -21.52 2.00 6.15
C GLN A 119 -22.78 1.18 5.89
N SER A 120 -22.88 -0.01 6.50
CA SER A 120 -24.06 -0.87 6.41
C SER A 120 -25.28 -0.22 7.06
N SER A 121 -26.41 -0.19 6.36
CA SER A 121 -27.69 0.24 6.91
C SER A 121 -28.15 -0.63 8.07
N SER A 122 -27.76 -1.91 8.09
CA SER A 122 -28.10 -2.87 9.17
C SER A 122 -27.56 -2.43 10.52
N TRP A 123 -26.42 -1.74 10.56
CA TRP A 123 -25.73 -1.30 11.79
C TRP A 123 -25.79 0.21 11.99
N SER A 124 -26.46 0.96 11.11
CA SER A 124 -26.42 2.43 11.07
C SER A 124 -26.85 3.13 12.37
N LYS A 125 -27.77 2.52 13.12
CA LYS A 125 -28.21 3.03 14.44
C LYS A 125 -27.10 2.94 15.49
N ASP A 126 -26.33 1.85 15.45
CA ASP A 126 -25.29 1.54 16.44
C ASP A 126 -23.97 2.24 16.09
N THR A 127 -23.63 2.30 14.81
CA THR A 127 -22.42 3.01 14.33
C THR A 127 -22.57 4.52 14.35
N GLY A 128 -23.81 5.03 14.31
CA GLY A 128 -24.12 6.45 14.26
C GLY A 128 -23.72 7.14 12.95
N LEU A 129 -23.32 6.37 11.93
CA LEU A 129 -22.89 6.93 10.64
C LEU A 129 -24.09 7.49 9.88
N LYS A 130 -24.03 8.79 9.55
CA LYS A 130 -25.05 9.45 8.73
C LYS A 130 -24.83 9.16 7.25
N ALA A 131 -25.90 8.79 6.55
CA ALA A 131 -25.85 8.61 5.11
C ALA A 131 -25.78 9.97 4.39
N GLU A 132 -24.90 10.06 3.40
CA GLU A 132 -24.70 11.23 2.57
C GLU A 132 -25.16 10.92 1.14
N LYS A 133 -25.59 11.97 0.43
CA LYS A 133 -25.93 11.84 -1.00
C LYS A 133 -24.63 11.64 -1.80
N LEU A 134 -24.78 11.08 -3.01
CA LEU A 134 -23.69 11.05 -3.97
C LEU A 134 -23.22 12.49 -4.24
N MET A 135 -21.93 12.74 -3.98
CA MET A 135 -21.27 14.03 -4.07
C MET A 135 -21.45 14.67 -5.44
N ASP A 136 -21.34 16.00 -5.47
CA ASP A 136 -21.33 16.74 -6.72
C ASP A 136 -20.00 16.55 -7.46
N LEU A 137 -20.10 16.57 -8.78
CA LEU A 137 -18.96 16.25 -9.63
C LEU A 137 -17.78 17.21 -9.42
N GLU A 138 -18.06 18.49 -9.20
CA GLU A 138 -17.02 19.49 -9.00
C GLU A 138 -16.29 19.28 -7.67
N ASP A 139 -16.99 18.91 -6.60
CA ASP A 139 -16.36 18.63 -5.31
C ASP A 139 -15.39 17.43 -5.41
N VAL A 140 -15.81 16.38 -6.12
CA VAL A 140 -14.97 15.20 -6.38
C VAL A 140 -13.76 15.58 -7.24
N TYR A 141 -13.96 16.41 -8.27
CA TYR A 141 -12.88 16.88 -9.13
C TYR A 141 -11.85 17.72 -8.36
N GLN A 142 -12.29 18.65 -7.52
CA GLN A 142 -11.41 19.45 -6.66
C GLN A 142 -10.65 18.59 -5.65
N ALA A 143 -11.28 17.55 -5.10
CA ALA A 143 -10.58 16.58 -4.25
C ALA A 143 -9.50 15.80 -5.03
N ALA A 144 -9.78 15.39 -6.27
CA ALA A 144 -8.80 14.73 -7.12
C ALA A 144 -7.62 15.64 -7.50
N LEU A 145 -7.88 16.92 -7.77
CA LEU A 145 -6.83 17.92 -8.00
C LEU A 145 -5.89 18.04 -6.80
N ARG A 146 -6.44 18.21 -5.59
CA ARG A 146 -5.64 18.27 -4.35
C ARG A 146 -4.82 17.00 -4.11
N ALA A 147 -5.39 15.83 -4.41
CA ALA A 147 -4.69 14.56 -4.31
C ALA A 147 -3.51 14.49 -5.28
N ARG A 148 -3.69 14.92 -6.53
CA ARG A 148 -2.63 15.00 -7.54
C ARG A 148 -1.49 15.92 -7.10
N GLU A 149 -1.83 17.11 -6.66
CA GLU A 149 -0.88 18.13 -6.18
C GLU A 149 -0.10 17.64 -4.95
N SER A 150 -0.70 16.72 -4.17
CA SER A 150 -0.05 16.06 -3.05
C SER A 150 0.80 14.84 -3.44
N GLY A 151 0.94 14.54 -4.73
CA GLY A 151 1.80 13.46 -5.24
C GLY A 151 1.10 12.10 -5.37
N SER A 152 -0.22 12.03 -5.19
CA SER A 152 -1.01 10.83 -5.47
C SER A 152 -0.99 10.55 -6.96
N THR A 153 -0.84 9.29 -7.35
CA THR A 153 -0.79 8.89 -8.77
C THR A 153 -2.07 8.21 -9.22
N ARG A 154 -2.90 7.80 -8.27
CA ARG A 154 -4.20 7.17 -8.50
C ARG A 154 -5.26 7.73 -7.57
N PHE A 155 -6.38 8.17 -8.13
CA PHE A 155 -7.54 8.60 -7.37
C PHE A 155 -8.63 7.53 -7.40
N CYS A 156 -9.01 7.05 -6.22
CA CYS A 156 -10.01 6.01 -6.01
C CYS A 156 -11.32 6.62 -5.48
N MET A 157 -12.45 6.26 -6.10
CA MET A 157 -13.79 6.68 -5.68
C MET A 157 -14.59 5.48 -5.16
N GLY A 158 -15.00 5.53 -3.90
CA GLY A 158 -15.81 4.49 -3.27
C GLY A 158 -17.25 4.92 -3.04
N ALA A 159 -18.21 4.05 -3.35
CA ALA A 159 -19.62 4.27 -3.08
C ALA A 159 -20.21 3.17 -2.21
N ALA A 160 -20.98 3.55 -1.19
CA ALA A 160 -21.69 2.65 -0.27
C ALA A 160 -22.92 2.01 -0.95
N TRP A 161 -22.65 1.13 -1.90
CA TRP A 161 -23.58 0.59 -2.88
C TRP A 161 -23.45 -0.94 -2.96
N ARG A 162 -24.58 -1.65 -3.14
CA ARG A 162 -24.56 -3.04 -3.64
C ARG A 162 -23.93 -3.17 -5.03
N GLY A 163 -24.30 -2.28 -5.94
CA GLY A 163 -23.89 -2.25 -7.34
C GLY A 163 -24.58 -1.10 -8.07
N PRO A 164 -24.12 -0.70 -9.28
CA PRO A 164 -24.77 0.38 -10.03
C PRO A 164 -26.21 0.06 -10.46
N SER A 165 -26.60 -1.22 -10.45
CA SER A 165 -28.00 -1.64 -10.72
C SER A 165 -29.02 -1.07 -9.71
N GLN A 166 -28.59 -0.64 -8.53
CA GLN A 166 -29.48 -0.06 -7.52
C GLN A 166 -29.70 1.46 -7.68
N VAL A 167 -28.92 2.13 -8.55
CA VAL A 167 -28.98 3.58 -8.73
C VAL A 167 -29.60 3.94 -10.07
N GLY A 168 -30.30 5.08 -10.11
CA GLY A 168 -30.89 5.57 -11.36
C GLY A 168 -29.84 6.10 -12.34
N ASN A 169 -30.18 6.11 -13.64
CA ASN A 169 -29.28 6.49 -14.74
C ASN A 169 -28.53 7.81 -14.50
N ARG A 170 -29.20 8.84 -13.97
CA ARG A 170 -28.55 10.14 -13.67
C ARG A 170 -27.37 10.03 -12.71
N GLN A 171 -27.46 9.17 -11.68
CA GLN A 171 -26.36 8.97 -10.75
C GLN A 171 -25.22 8.19 -11.40
N TRP A 172 -25.56 7.20 -12.23
CA TRP A 172 -24.59 6.42 -12.97
C TRP A 172 -23.82 7.27 -14.00
N GLU A 173 -24.53 8.04 -14.81
CA GLU A 173 -23.94 8.98 -15.78
C GLU A 173 -23.00 9.99 -15.10
N ARG A 174 -23.38 10.50 -13.93
CA ARG A 174 -22.52 11.38 -13.14
C ARG A 174 -21.22 10.69 -12.69
N VAL A 175 -21.26 9.41 -12.32
CA VAL A 175 -20.04 8.64 -12.00
C VAL A 175 -19.16 8.44 -13.23
N LEU A 176 -19.75 8.15 -14.40
CA LEU A 176 -18.99 8.05 -15.66
C LEU A 176 -18.31 9.39 -16.00
N GLU A 177 -18.99 10.51 -15.80
CA GLU A 177 -18.41 11.84 -16.03
C GLU A 177 -17.31 12.18 -15.01
N MET A 178 -17.46 11.76 -13.74
CA MET A 178 -16.38 11.87 -12.74
C MET A 178 -15.13 11.10 -13.21
N VAL A 179 -15.30 9.85 -13.66
CA VAL A 179 -14.19 9.02 -14.19
C VAL A 179 -13.50 9.73 -15.34
N LYS A 180 -14.25 10.23 -16.32
CA LYS A 180 -13.71 10.93 -17.49
C LYS A 180 -12.93 12.19 -17.11
N ARG A 181 -13.48 13.04 -16.24
CA ARG A 181 -12.81 14.27 -15.81
C ARG A 181 -11.54 14.01 -15.01
N ILE A 182 -11.55 13.03 -14.10
CA ILE A 182 -10.36 12.67 -13.30
C ILE A 182 -9.30 12.04 -14.19
N ARG A 183 -9.69 11.19 -15.14
CA ARG A 183 -8.76 10.64 -16.15
C ARG A 183 -8.05 11.76 -16.91
N GLY A 184 -8.76 12.83 -17.25
CA GLY A 184 -8.21 14.04 -17.88
C GLY A 184 -7.18 14.81 -17.04
N LEU A 185 -7.02 14.51 -15.75
CA LEU A 185 -5.98 15.11 -14.89
C LEU A 185 -4.60 14.48 -15.07
N GLY A 186 -4.47 13.45 -15.91
CA GLY A 186 -3.23 12.68 -16.05
C GLY A 186 -2.97 11.71 -14.90
N MET A 187 -4.04 11.29 -14.20
CA MET A 187 -3.97 10.33 -13.10
C MET A 187 -4.62 9.00 -13.48
N GLU A 188 -4.23 7.94 -12.78
CA GLU A 188 -5.07 6.74 -12.74
C GLU A 188 -6.36 7.03 -12.00
N VAL A 189 -7.46 6.44 -12.49
CA VAL A 189 -8.76 6.60 -11.87
C VAL A 189 -9.35 5.22 -11.57
N CYS A 190 -9.74 5.05 -10.33
CA CYS A 190 -10.22 3.79 -9.81
C CYS A 190 -11.58 3.97 -9.13
N THR A 191 -12.43 2.95 -9.19
CA THR A 191 -13.71 2.96 -8.49
C THR A 191 -13.94 1.66 -7.72
N THR A 192 -14.75 1.75 -6.66
CA THR A 192 -15.38 0.60 -6.01
C THR A 192 -16.86 0.92 -5.80
N LEU A 193 -17.71 0.32 -6.64
CA LEU A 193 -19.13 0.68 -6.77
C LEU A 193 -20.05 -0.53 -6.52
N GLY A 194 -19.48 -1.63 -6.00
CA GLY A 194 -20.18 -2.89 -5.76
C GLY A 194 -20.03 -3.90 -6.91
N MET A 195 -21.08 -4.69 -7.15
CA MET A 195 -21.14 -5.67 -8.23
C MET A 195 -21.47 -4.99 -9.56
N LEU A 196 -20.70 -5.33 -10.61
CA LEU A 196 -20.91 -4.81 -11.96
C LEU A 196 -21.46 -5.89 -12.88
N THR A 197 -22.28 -5.47 -13.85
CA THR A 197 -22.52 -6.27 -15.06
C THR A 197 -21.42 -6.04 -16.11
N PRO A 198 -21.24 -6.93 -17.10
CA PRO A 198 -20.30 -6.71 -18.21
C PRO A 198 -20.51 -5.37 -18.93
N GLU A 199 -21.76 -4.95 -19.13
CA GLU A 199 -22.09 -3.69 -19.81
C GLU A 199 -21.65 -2.48 -18.98
N GLN A 200 -21.83 -2.52 -17.66
CA GLN A 200 -21.40 -1.45 -16.75
C GLN A 200 -19.87 -1.37 -16.70
N ALA A 201 -19.18 -2.51 -16.72
CA ALA A 201 -17.72 -2.55 -16.82
C ALA A 201 -17.23 -1.94 -18.15
N ALA A 202 -17.86 -2.27 -19.28
CA ALA A 202 -17.55 -1.68 -20.59
C ALA A 202 -17.81 -0.16 -20.64
N GLN A 203 -18.87 0.33 -19.99
CA GLN A 203 -19.14 1.76 -19.87
C GLN A 203 -18.07 2.49 -19.05
N LEU A 204 -17.66 1.92 -17.91
CA LEU A 204 -16.55 2.46 -17.09
C LEU A 204 -15.24 2.48 -17.88
N ARG A 205 -14.96 1.41 -18.62
CA ARG A 205 -13.79 1.33 -19.50
C ARG A 205 -13.81 2.46 -20.52
N THR A 206 -14.94 2.66 -21.19
CA THR A 206 -15.13 3.73 -22.19
C THR A 206 -14.97 5.12 -21.57
N ALA A 207 -15.43 5.33 -20.34
CA ALA A 207 -15.23 6.57 -19.61
C ALA A 207 -13.76 6.82 -19.22
N GLY A 208 -12.90 5.79 -19.28
CA GLY A 208 -11.47 5.90 -19.00
C GLY A 208 -11.04 5.31 -17.66
N LEU A 209 -11.85 4.43 -17.05
CA LEU A 209 -11.50 3.78 -15.79
C LEU A 209 -10.25 2.91 -15.95
N THR A 210 -9.26 3.09 -15.07
CA THR A 210 -8.00 2.31 -15.11
C THR A 210 -8.06 1.07 -14.25
N ALA A 211 -8.67 1.16 -13.07
CA ALA A 211 -8.75 0.04 -12.14
C ALA A 211 -10.10 -0.05 -11.43
N TYR A 212 -10.56 -1.26 -11.13
CA TYR A 212 -11.78 -1.49 -10.35
C TYR A 212 -11.45 -2.28 -9.08
N ASN A 213 -11.84 -1.75 -7.92
CA ASN A 213 -11.67 -2.45 -6.66
C ASN A 213 -12.91 -3.26 -6.28
N HIS A 214 -12.71 -4.57 -6.14
CA HIS A 214 -13.72 -5.51 -5.70
C HIS A 214 -13.02 -6.62 -4.91
N ASN A 215 -12.92 -6.46 -3.58
CA ASN A 215 -12.23 -7.43 -2.73
C ASN A 215 -12.91 -8.81 -2.75
N LEU A 216 -12.30 -9.82 -2.14
CA LEU A 216 -12.93 -11.09 -1.75
C LEU A 216 -13.12 -11.18 -0.23
N ASP A 217 -12.47 -10.27 0.51
CA ASP A 217 -12.47 -10.08 1.97
C ASP A 217 -11.76 -11.20 2.73
N THR A 218 -12.10 -12.46 2.47
CA THR A 218 -11.56 -13.65 3.17
C THR A 218 -11.71 -14.90 2.30
N SER A 219 -11.47 -16.09 2.87
CA SER A 219 -11.68 -17.38 2.22
C SER A 219 -13.16 -17.61 1.85
N PRO A 220 -13.45 -18.41 0.79
CA PRO A 220 -14.82 -18.80 0.47
C PRO A 220 -15.56 -19.45 1.65
N GLU A 221 -14.85 -20.23 2.47
CA GLU A 221 -15.43 -20.99 3.57
C GLU A 221 -15.79 -20.11 4.78
N TYR A 222 -15.05 -19.02 5.02
CA TYR A 222 -15.34 -18.06 6.09
C TYR A 222 -16.28 -16.93 5.64
N TYR A 223 -16.41 -16.68 4.34
CA TYR A 223 -17.20 -15.57 3.79
C TYR A 223 -18.65 -15.47 4.31
N PRO A 224 -19.40 -16.58 4.52
CA PRO A 224 -20.76 -16.51 5.09
C PRO A 224 -20.84 -15.89 6.49
N LYS A 225 -19.74 -15.87 7.25
CA LYS A 225 -19.65 -15.18 8.56
C LYS A 225 -19.36 -13.69 8.43
N VAL A 226 -18.91 -13.24 7.26
CA VAL A 226 -18.60 -11.84 6.98
C VAL A 226 -19.85 -11.09 6.55
N THR A 227 -20.67 -11.70 5.69
CA THR A 227 -21.90 -11.11 5.17
C THR A 227 -22.82 -12.22 4.66
N THR A 228 -24.13 -12.03 4.79
CA THR A 228 -25.14 -12.93 4.22
C THR A 228 -25.89 -12.33 3.04
N SER A 229 -25.67 -11.05 2.74
CA SER A 229 -26.38 -10.34 1.67
C SER A 229 -25.79 -10.58 0.27
N ARG A 230 -24.65 -11.27 0.13
CA ARG A 230 -24.01 -11.60 -1.16
C ARG A 230 -23.43 -13.00 -1.15
N LYS A 231 -23.31 -13.59 -2.35
CA LYS A 231 -22.58 -14.83 -2.56
C LYS A 231 -21.13 -14.54 -2.95
N TYR A 232 -20.24 -15.50 -2.71
CA TYR A 232 -18.82 -15.35 -3.06
C TYR A 232 -18.64 -15.35 -4.58
N GLU A 233 -19.44 -16.16 -5.28
CA GLU A 233 -19.44 -16.29 -6.74
C GLU A 233 -19.82 -14.99 -7.44
N ASP A 234 -20.73 -14.19 -6.86
CA ASP A 234 -21.11 -12.88 -7.41
C ASP A 234 -19.91 -11.93 -7.49
N ARG A 235 -18.97 -12.07 -6.54
CA ARG A 235 -17.73 -11.28 -6.53
C ARG A 235 -16.79 -11.73 -7.63
N LEU A 236 -16.61 -13.03 -7.77
CA LEU A 236 -15.79 -13.62 -8.84
C LEU A 236 -16.34 -13.25 -10.22
N ALA A 237 -17.66 -13.25 -10.41
CA ALA A 237 -18.31 -12.81 -11.63
C ALA A 237 -18.04 -11.33 -11.92
N THR A 238 -18.04 -10.47 -10.89
CA THR A 238 -17.68 -9.05 -11.04
C THR A 238 -16.21 -8.89 -11.44
N LEU A 239 -15.29 -9.65 -10.84
CA LEU A 239 -13.87 -9.64 -11.22
C LEU A 239 -13.67 -10.03 -12.69
N GLU A 240 -14.45 -11.00 -13.16
CA GLU A 240 -14.38 -11.44 -14.55
C GLU A 240 -14.95 -10.40 -15.52
N ALA A 241 -16.08 -9.76 -15.19
CA ALA A 241 -16.63 -8.65 -15.98
C ALA A 241 -15.64 -7.48 -16.12
N VAL A 242 -14.95 -7.12 -15.02
CA VAL A 242 -13.90 -6.09 -15.01
C VAL A 242 -12.73 -6.48 -15.92
N ARG A 243 -12.27 -7.73 -15.82
CA ARG A 243 -11.16 -8.26 -16.62
C ARG A 243 -11.49 -8.31 -18.12
N GLN A 244 -12.70 -8.76 -18.48
CA GLN A 244 -13.16 -8.80 -19.86
C GLN A 244 -13.29 -7.40 -20.47
N ALA A 245 -13.67 -6.40 -19.67
CA ALA A 245 -13.65 -5.00 -20.08
C ALA A 245 -12.22 -4.42 -20.19
N GLY A 246 -11.18 -5.20 -19.86
CA GLY A 246 -9.78 -4.80 -19.88
C GLY A 246 -9.38 -3.83 -18.76
N ILE A 247 -10.21 -3.65 -17.74
CA ILE A 247 -9.90 -2.78 -16.60
C ILE A 247 -9.00 -3.56 -15.63
N SER A 248 -7.98 -2.92 -15.06
CA SER A 248 -7.12 -3.57 -14.06
C SER A 248 -7.92 -3.98 -12.83
N VAL A 249 -7.71 -5.21 -12.37
CA VAL A 249 -8.37 -5.80 -11.20
C VAL A 249 -7.62 -5.43 -9.93
N CYS A 250 -8.34 -4.82 -8.99
CA CYS A 250 -7.88 -4.60 -7.62
C CYS A 250 -8.70 -5.45 -6.65
N ALA A 251 -8.18 -6.60 -6.22
CA ALA A 251 -8.90 -7.54 -5.38
C ALA A 251 -8.01 -8.07 -4.25
N GLY A 252 -8.49 -8.00 -3.02
CA GLY A 252 -7.76 -8.45 -1.84
C GLY A 252 -8.70 -8.77 -0.68
N GLY A 253 -8.24 -8.58 0.55
CA GLY A 253 -9.07 -8.88 1.72
C GLY A 253 -8.66 -8.18 3.01
N ILE A 254 -9.21 -8.66 4.12
CA ILE A 254 -9.11 -8.07 5.45
C ILE A 254 -8.62 -9.16 6.41
N ILE A 255 -7.57 -8.84 7.16
CA ILE A 255 -7.00 -9.69 8.21
C ILE A 255 -7.58 -9.27 9.55
N GLY A 256 -8.12 -10.20 10.34
CA GLY A 256 -8.69 -9.95 11.67
C GLY A 256 -10.21 -9.95 11.78
N LEU A 257 -10.93 -10.44 10.77
CA LEU A 257 -12.39 -10.69 10.78
C LEU A 257 -12.82 -11.80 11.75
N GLY A 258 -11.89 -12.37 12.53
CA GLY A 258 -12.06 -13.60 13.31
C GLY A 258 -11.70 -14.86 12.54
N GLU A 259 -11.19 -14.70 11.31
CA GLU A 259 -10.73 -15.79 10.46
C GLU A 259 -9.43 -16.41 11.00
N GLY A 260 -9.23 -17.71 10.78
CA GLY A 260 -8.00 -18.40 11.16
C GLY A 260 -6.89 -18.25 10.11
N PRO A 261 -5.65 -18.66 10.42
CA PRO A 261 -4.56 -18.67 9.44
C PRO A 261 -4.89 -19.42 8.14
N GLN A 262 -5.68 -20.50 8.23
CA GLN A 262 -6.11 -21.27 7.07
C GLN A 262 -7.08 -20.50 6.16
N ASP A 263 -7.85 -19.56 6.70
CA ASP A 263 -8.71 -18.69 5.89
C ASP A 263 -7.89 -17.62 5.16
N ARG A 264 -6.84 -17.09 5.80
CA ARG A 264 -5.88 -16.18 5.16
C ARG A 264 -5.16 -16.86 4.00
N VAL A 265 -4.72 -18.11 4.19
CA VAL A 265 -4.20 -18.98 3.12
C VAL A 265 -5.25 -19.17 2.02
N GLY A 266 -6.50 -19.43 2.39
CA GLY A 266 -7.61 -19.61 1.45
C GLY A 266 -7.87 -18.38 0.56
N LEU A 267 -7.85 -17.18 1.14
CA LEU A 267 -7.96 -15.92 0.40
C LEU A 267 -6.80 -15.77 -0.60
N ILE A 268 -5.55 -15.94 -0.13
CA ILE A 268 -4.37 -15.76 -0.98
C ILE A 268 -4.35 -16.79 -2.11
N HIS A 269 -4.68 -18.05 -1.81
CA HIS A 269 -4.85 -19.10 -2.80
C HIS A 269 -5.92 -18.74 -3.83
N GLN A 270 -7.10 -18.26 -3.41
CA GLN A 270 -8.15 -17.87 -4.34
C GLN A 270 -7.69 -16.76 -5.31
N LEU A 271 -6.93 -15.77 -4.81
CA LEU A 271 -6.41 -14.68 -5.64
C LEU A 271 -5.32 -15.17 -6.61
N ALA A 272 -4.43 -16.05 -6.14
CA ALA A 272 -3.34 -16.63 -6.93
C ALA A 272 -3.82 -17.65 -7.99
N THR A 273 -5.02 -18.20 -7.84
CA THR A 273 -5.62 -19.19 -8.77
C THR A 273 -6.67 -18.61 -9.71
N LEU A 274 -6.87 -17.28 -9.69
CA LEU A 274 -7.65 -16.61 -10.73
C LEU A 274 -7.00 -16.82 -12.12
N PRO A 275 -7.76 -16.70 -13.22
CA PRO A 275 -7.22 -16.85 -14.58
C PRO A 275 -6.00 -15.97 -14.87
N ALA A 276 -5.92 -14.82 -14.19
CA ALA A 276 -4.72 -14.03 -14.05
C ALA A 276 -4.70 -13.39 -12.66
N HIS A 277 -3.50 -13.29 -12.06
CA HIS A 277 -3.32 -12.58 -10.80
C HIS A 277 -3.82 -11.14 -10.90
N PRO A 278 -4.52 -10.61 -9.87
CA PRO A 278 -4.89 -9.20 -9.83
C PRO A 278 -3.67 -8.30 -9.98
N GLU A 279 -3.83 -7.19 -10.69
CA GLU A 279 -2.81 -6.16 -10.87
C GLU A 279 -2.48 -5.49 -9.53
N SER A 280 -3.48 -5.37 -8.66
CA SER A 280 -3.33 -4.87 -7.29
C SER A 280 -4.04 -5.77 -6.28
N VAL A 281 -3.34 -6.16 -5.20
CA VAL A 281 -3.89 -6.91 -4.07
C VAL A 281 -3.77 -6.08 -2.79
N PRO A 282 -4.86 -5.45 -2.31
CA PRO A 282 -4.88 -4.79 -1.01
C PRO A 282 -4.99 -5.80 0.13
N ILE A 283 -4.06 -5.71 1.09
CA ILE A 283 -4.11 -6.41 2.37
C ILE A 283 -4.47 -5.39 3.43
N ASN A 284 -5.72 -5.47 3.91
CA ASN A 284 -6.25 -4.57 4.93
C ASN A 284 -6.12 -5.23 6.31
N ARG A 285 -5.85 -4.42 7.33
CA ARG A 285 -6.10 -4.79 8.72
C ARG A 285 -7.55 -4.47 9.05
N LEU A 286 -8.23 -5.32 9.83
CA LEU A 286 -9.52 -4.95 10.39
C LEU A 286 -9.37 -3.68 11.21
N VAL A 287 -10.20 -2.67 10.91
CA VAL A 287 -10.46 -1.55 11.79
C VAL A 287 -11.74 -1.88 12.54
N ALA A 288 -11.63 -2.23 13.82
CA ALA A 288 -12.78 -2.60 14.64
C ALA A 288 -13.59 -1.33 14.98
N ILE A 289 -14.70 -1.12 14.27
CA ILE A 289 -15.51 0.09 14.40
C ILE A 289 -16.64 -0.17 15.38
N LYS A 290 -16.77 0.72 16.37
CA LYS A 290 -17.88 0.72 17.33
C LYS A 290 -19.25 0.66 16.62
N GLY A 291 -20.14 -0.19 17.13
CA GLY A 291 -21.47 -0.45 16.60
C GLY A 291 -21.52 -1.48 15.47
N THR A 292 -20.38 -1.95 14.97
CA THR A 292 -20.36 -3.09 14.03
C THR A 292 -20.33 -4.41 14.80
N PRO A 293 -20.87 -5.52 14.25
CA PRO A 293 -20.76 -6.84 14.88
C PRO A 293 -19.34 -7.31 15.18
N MET A 294 -18.33 -6.72 14.53
CA MET A 294 -16.91 -7.02 14.73
C MET A 294 -16.18 -5.97 15.59
N GLU A 295 -16.89 -5.10 16.31
CA GLU A 295 -16.27 -4.06 17.16
C GLU A 295 -15.35 -4.62 18.26
N GLY A 296 -15.62 -5.85 18.73
CA GLY A 296 -14.86 -6.52 19.77
C GLY A 296 -13.78 -7.48 19.27
N ASN A 297 -13.57 -7.57 17.96
CA ASN A 297 -12.54 -8.44 17.41
C ASN A 297 -11.14 -7.93 17.77
N GLU A 298 -10.27 -8.85 18.16
CA GLU A 298 -8.86 -8.54 18.35
C GLU A 298 -8.21 -8.17 17.01
N ALA A 299 -7.52 -7.04 17.02
CA ALA A 299 -6.85 -6.57 15.83
C ALA A 299 -5.54 -7.35 15.65
N PRO A 300 -5.21 -7.82 14.44
CA PRO A 300 -4.01 -8.62 14.21
C PRO A 300 -2.75 -7.78 14.42
N GLU A 301 -1.66 -8.45 14.76
CA GLU A 301 -0.36 -7.79 14.97
C GLU A 301 0.25 -7.35 13.64
N GLY A 302 1.19 -6.40 13.67
CA GLY A 302 1.91 -5.96 12.46
C GLY A 302 2.58 -7.13 11.72
N ILE A 303 3.10 -8.11 12.47
CA ILE A 303 3.74 -9.31 11.92
C ILE A 303 2.78 -10.24 11.18
N ASP A 304 1.49 -10.30 11.56
CA ASP A 304 0.47 -11.06 10.82
C ASP A 304 0.28 -10.48 9.41
N LEU A 305 0.24 -9.15 9.33
CA LEU A 305 0.13 -8.43 8.06
C LEU A 305 1.37 -8.63 7.21
N VAL A 306 2.56 -8.52 7.80
CA VAL A 306 3.84 -8.79 7.11
C VAL A 306 3.86 -10.19 6.53
N ARG A 307 3.41 -11.20 7.29
CA ARG A 307 3.30 -12.58 6.79
C ARG A 307 2.37 -12.65 5.58
N CYS A 308 1.17 -12.08 5.66
CA CYS A 308 0.22 -12.07 4.54
C CYS A 308 0.77 -11.35 3.31
N VAL A 309 1.45 -10.20 3.49
CA VAL A 309 2.12 -9.44 2.43
C VAL A 309 3.22 -10.27 1.78
N ALA A 310 4.08 -10.91 2.59
CA ALA A 310 5.18 -11.72 2.10
C ALA A 310 4.68 -12.95 1.33
N THR A 311 3.67 -13.65 1.85
CA THR A 311 3.02 -14.77 1.16
C THR A 311 2.41 -14.30 -0.17
N ALA A 312 1.62 -13.22 -0.16
CA ALA A 312 1.03 -12.66 -1.37
C ALA A 312 2.10 -12.28 -2.42
N ARG A 313 3.22 -11.71 -1.99
CA ARG A 313 4.35 -11.38 -2.87
C ARG A 313 4.98 -12.63 -3.49
N VAL A 314 5.19 -13.69 -2.72
CA VAL A 314 5.77 -14.94 -3.23
C VAL A 314 4.85 -15.59 -4.26
N VAL A 315 3.55 -15.70 -3.95
CA VAL A 315 2.60 -16.41 -4.84
C VAL A 315 2.15 -15.58 -6.04
N MET A 316 2.19 -14.25 -5.93
CA MET A 316 1.83 -13.31 -7.00
C MET A 316 2.99 -12.34 -7.30
N PRO A 317 4.10 -12.80 -7.91
CA PRO A 317 5.35 -12.04 -8.02
C PRO A 317 5.23 -10.67 -8.68
N ARG A 318 4.35 -10.54 -9.67
CA ARG A 318 4.17 -9.35 -10.52
C ARG A 318 3.13 -8.34 -9.99
N THR A 319 2.36 -8.72 -8.97
CA THR A 319 1.23 -7.95 -8.47
C THR A 319 1.69 -6.78 -7.61
N VAL A 320 0.99 -5.65 -7.66
CA VAL A 320 1.18 -4.57 -6.69
C VAL A 320 0.49 -4.98 -5.39
N VAL A 321 1.26 -5.18 -4.32
CA VAL A 321 0.71 -5.54 -3.01
C VAL A 321 0.53 -4.26 -2.20
N ARG A 322 -0.71 -3.91 -1.88
CA ARG A 322 -1.04 -2.66 -1.20
C ARG A 322 -1.22 -2.89 0.30
N LEU A 323 -0.44 -2.19 1.10
CA LEU A 323 -0.68 -2.04 2.53
C LEU A 323 -1.73 -0.93 2.71
N SER A 324 -2.97 -1.30 3.04
CA SER A 324 -4.12 -0.39 2.97
C SER A 324 -4.71 -0.03 4.34
N ALA A 325 -5.96 -0.42 4.63
CA ALA A 325 -6.65 0.04 5.84
C ALA A 325 -5.99 -0.48 7.12
N GLY A 326 -6.00 0.36 8.16
CA GLY A 326 -5.42 0.08 9.48
C GLY A 326 -3.90 0.29 9.59
N ARG A 327 -3.27 0.94 8.60
CA ARG A 327 -1.86 1.40 8.67
C ARG A 327 -1.58 2.33 9.85
N LEU A 328 -2.56 3.13 10.25
CA LEU A 328 -2.43 4.09 11.35
C LEU A 328 -2.01 3.42 12.67
N ASP A 329 -2.43 2.18 12.88
CA ASP A 329 -2.12 1.40 14.08
C ASP A 329 -0.82 0.60 13.97
N LEU A 330 -0.13 0.65 12.83
CA LEU A 330 1.14 -0.03 12.60
C LEU A 330 2.30 0.87 12.99
N SER A 331 3.29 0.31 13.71
CA SER A 331 4.51 1.04 14.00
C SER A 331 5.29 1.34 12.71
N ARG A 332 6.20 2.33 12.77
CA ARG A 332 7.11 2.61 11.64
C ARG A 332 7.94 1.37 11.26
N ALA A 333 8.31 0.55 12.23
CA ALA A 333 9.06 -0.69 12.01
C ALA A 333 8.20 -1.74 11.28
N ASP A 334 6.92 -1.88 11.65
CA ASP A 334 5.99 -2.79 10.96
C ASP A 334 5.78 -2.38 9.50
N GLN A 335 5.59 -1.08 9.25
CA GLN A 335 5.44 -0.57 7.88
C GLN A 335 6.73 -0.77 7.07
N ALA A 336 7.90 -0.48 7.64
CA ALA A 336 9.20 -0.73 7.00
C ALA A 336 9.39 -2.23 6.68
N LEU A 337 9.02 -3.11 7.60
CA LEU A 337 9.09 -4.56 7.39
C LEU A 337 8.10 -5.03 6.32
N ALA A 338 6.91 -4.43 6.24
CA ALA A 338 5.94 -4.72 5.18
C ALA A 338 6.45 -4.29 3.80
N PHE A 339 7.09 -3.12 3.68
CA PHE A 339 7.75 -2.71 2.43
C PHE A 339 8.88 -3.66 2.05
N LEU A 340 9.71 -4.06 3.02
CA LEU A 340 10.78 -5.04 2.80
C LEU A 340 10.21 -6.40 2.33
N ALA A 341 9.11 -6.85 2.93
CA ALA A 341 8.38 -8.06 2.55
C ALA A 341 7.71 -7.99 1.17
N GLY A 342 7.66 -6.80 0.55
CA GLY A 342 7.22 -6.61 -0.83
C GLY A 342 5.88 -5.90 -0.99
N ALA A 343 5.34 -5.26 0.05
CA ALA A 343 4.32 -4.23 -0.14
C ALA A 343 4.92 -3.08 -0.97
N ASN A 344 4.19 -2.60 -1.97
CA ASN A 344 4.64 -1.53 -2.85
C ASN A 344 3.50 -0.60 -3.29
N SER A 345 2.46 -0.48 -2.46
CA SER A 345 1.42 0.53 -2.59
C SER A 345 0.81 0.86 -1.23
N ILE A 346 0.33 2.09 -1.07
CA ILE A 346 -0.41 2.56 0.10
C ILE A 346 -1.60 3.45 -0.29
N PHE A 347 -2.54 3.62 0.64
CA PHE A 347 -3.44 4.76 0.61
C PHE A 347 -2.83 5.94 1.39
N ASP A 348 -2.90 7.12 0.79
CA ASP A 348 -2.31 8.37 1.25
C ASP A 348 -3.40 9.44 1.45
N GLY A 349 -3.18 10.31 2.43
CA GLY A 349 -4.13 11.30 2.94
C GLY A 349 -4.79 10.88 4.25
N ASP A 350 -5.27 11.85 5.02
CA ASP A 350 -5.62 11.71 6.45
C ASP A 350 -6.88 10.87 6.73
N LYS A 351 -7.60 10.47 5.69
CA LYS A 351 -8.84 9.68 5.77
C LYS A 351 -8.93 8.69 4.60
N LEU A 352 -9.47 7.50 4.86
CA LEU A 352 -9.89 6.56 3.82
C LEU A 352 -11.36 6.84 3.43
N LEU A 353 -12.26 5.87 3.62
CA LEU A 353 -13.69 6.05 3.37
C LEU A 353 -14.35 6.78 4.56
N THR A 354 -14.30 6.16 5.73
CA THR A 354 -14.93 6.66 6.96
C THR A 354 -13.98 6.68 8.15
N THR A 355 -12.82 6.03 8.05
CA THR A 355 -11.83 5.90 9.13
C THR A 355 -10.66 6.85 8.93
N PRO A 356 -10.00 7.30 10.02
CA PRO A 356 -8.72 7.99 9.94
C PRO A 356 -7.65 7.17 9.22
N ASN A 357 -6.61 7.85 8.75
CA ASN A 357 -5.42 7.28 8.14
C ASN A 357 -4.19 8.10 8.59
N ASN A 358 -2.98 7.63 8.26
CA ASN A 358 -1.75 8.38 8.53
C ASN A 358 -1.81 9.79 7.93
N ASP A 359 -1.27 10.76 8.67
CA ASP A 359 -1.08 12.13 8.17
C ASP A 359 -0.04 12.12 7.04
N ARG A 360 -0.28 12.91 6.00
CA ARG A 360 0.62 13.03 4.84
C ARG A 360 2.08 13.28 5.22
N ASN A 361 2.33 14.08 6.25
CA ASN A 361 3.68 14.42 6.70
C ASN A 361 4.39 13.19 7.29
N GLU A 362 3.65 12.28 7.93
CA GLU A 362 4.20 11.01 8.41
C GLU A 362 4.56 10.08 7.25
N ASP A 363 3.69 10.00 6.23
CA ASP A 363 3.93 9.19 5.04
C ASP A 363 5.15 9.70 4.27
N GLN A 364 5.29 11.02 4.10
CA GLN A 364 6.47 11.60 3.46
C GLN A 364 7.75 11.35 4.27
N ALA A 365 7.71 11.55 5.59
CA ALA A 365 8.87 11.29 6.45
C ALA A 365 9.30 9.81 6.42
N MET A 366 8.34 8.89 6.33
CA MET A 366 8.62 7.47 6.15
C MET A 366 9.27 7.18 4.79
N PHE A 367 8.78 7.79 3.71
CA PHE A 367 9.39 7.66 2.39
C PHE A 367 10.83 8.17 2.38
N ASP A 368 11.08 9.34 2.96
CA ASP A 368 12.41 9.93 3.03
C ASP A 368 13.37 9.05 3.86
N THR A 369 12.90 8.51 4.99
CA THR A 369 13.69 7.62 5.86
C THR A 369 14.06 6.31 5.17
N LEU A 370 13.12 5.73 4.40
CA LEU A 370 13.30 4.43 3.75
C LEU A 370 13.89 4.54 2.32
N GLY A 371 14.09 5.76 1.80
CA GLY A 371 14.56 6.00 0.44
C GLY A 371 13.54 5.61 -0.63
N LEU A 372 12.24 5.76 -0.34
CA LEU A 372 11.15 5.40 -1.23
C LEU A 372 10.75 6.59 -2.11
N ARG A 373 10.27 6.29 -3.32
CA ARG A 373 9.76 7.25 -4.30
C ARG A 373 8.41 6.83 -4.84
N SER A 374 7.60 7.80 -5.24
CA SER A 374 6.28 7.56 -5.82
C SER A 374 6.38 6.85 -7.18
N ARG A 375 5.61 5.78 -7.38
CA ARG A 375 5.42 5.14 -8.68
C ARG A 375 4.62 6.06 -9.61
N PRO A 376 5.06 6.33 -10.86
CA PRO A 376 4.29 7.12 -11.83
C PRO A 376 2.91 6.51 -12.16
N ALA A 377 1.92 7.36 -12.48
CA ALA A 377 0.52 6.95 -12.71
C ALA A 377 0.37 5.86 -13.78
N PHE A 378 0.98 6.01 -14.95
CA PHE A 378 0.79 5.08 -16.07
C PHE A 378 1.99 4.18 -16.33
N MET A 379 2.68 3.80 -15.26
CA MET A 379 3.66 2.73 -15.36
C MET A 379 2.91 1.40 -15.51
N ASN A 380 3.25 0.61 -16.54
CA ASN A 380 2.57 -0.66 -16.83
C ASN A 380 2.56 -1.63 -15.64
N TYR A 381 1.44 -2.33 -15.43
CA TYR A 381 1.38 -3.46 -14.50
C TYR A 381 1.98 -4.71 -15.14
N PRO A 382 2.97 -5.36 -14.52
CA PRO A 382 3.47 -6.65 -15.01
C PRO A 382 2.47 -7.80 -14.81
N ALA A 383 1.57 -7.67 -13.82
CA ALA A 383 0.48 -8.61 -13.55
C ALA A 383 -0.72 -8.38 -14.51
N GLY A 384 -1.84 -9.06 -14.27
CA GLY A 384 -3.02 -8.98 -15.13
C GLY A 384 -2.94 -9.84 -16.39
N ASN A 385 -3.95 -9.70 -17.24
CA ASN A 385 -4.04 -10.35 -18.54
C ASN A 385 -3.71 -9.37 -19.68
N ASP A 386 -3.67 -9.87 -20.92
CA ASP A 386 -3.28 -9.05 -22.06
C ASP A 386 -4.24 -7.88 -22.35
N THR A 387 -5.55 -8.04 -22.08
CA THR A 387 -6.55 -6.98 -22.31
C THR A 387 -6.36 -5.76 -21.42
N SER A 388 -5.84 -5.95 -20.21
CA SER A 388 -5.49 -4.85 -19.31
C SER A 388 -4.24 -4.09 -19.77
N ARG A 389 -3.23 -4.80 -20.29
CA ARG A 389 -1.95 -4.23 -20.73
C ARG A 389 -2.07 -3.35 -21.97
N GLU A 390 -2.92 -3.73 -22.91
CA GLU A 390 -3.16 -2.95 -24.14
C GLU A 390 -3.68 -1.53 -23.84
N PHE A 391 -4.48 -1.38 -22.79
CA PHE A 391 -5.00 -0.07 -22.38
C PHE A 391 -3.93 0.89 -21.92
N GLU A 392 -2.99 0.38 -21.13
CA GLU A 392 -1.91 1.18 -20.54
C GLU A 392 -0.94 1.64 -21.61
N ALA A 393 -0.66 0.77 -22.59
CA ALA A 393 0.16 1.10 -23.75
C ALA A 393 -0.47 2.24 -24.59
N GLY A 394 -1.79 2.19 -24.82
CA GLY A 394 -2.51 3.25 -25.54
C GLY A 394 -2.59 4.58 -24.78
N ALA A 395 -2.62 4.54 -23.45
CA ALA A 395 -2.64 5.71 -22.59
C ALA A 395 -1.31 6.48 -22.58
N GLY A 396 -0.18 5.76 -22.66
CA GLY A 396 1.15 6.36 -22.69
C GLY A 396 1.47 7.13 -23.98
N ALA A 397 0.88 6.73 -25.12
CA ALA A 397 1.10 7.38 -26.41
C ALA A 397 0.34 8.72 -26.59
N GLY A 398 -0.73 8.94 -25.82
CA GLY A 398 -1.57 10.15 -25.92
C GLY A 398 -1.27 11.26 -24.90
N ALA A 399 -0.40 11.01 -23.91
CA ALA A 399 -0.10 11.95 -22.83
C ALA A 399 1.09 12.90 -23.12
N GLY A 400 1.55 12.97 -24.36
CA GLY A 400 2.52 13.96 -24.82
C GLY A 400 1.91 15.33 -25.08
N VAL A 401 1.21 15.92 -24.10
CA VAL A 401 0.88 17.35 -24.15
C VAL A 401 2.05 18.08 -23.50
N GLN A 402 2.84 18.78 -24.32
CA GLN A 402 3.86 19.70 -23.83
C GLN A 402 3.22 20.69 -22.86
N ALA A 403 3.65 20.65 -21.60
CA ALA A 403 3.33 21.69 -20.64
C ALA A 403 4.06 22.97 -21.07
N GLU A 404 3.41 23.83 -21.84
CA GLU A 404 3.84 25.22 -21.99
C GLU A 404 3.63 25.93 -20.64
N ALA A 405 4.75 26.36 -20.04
CA ALA A 405 4.72 27.23 -18.88
C ALA A 405 3.96 28.53 -19.21
N PRO A 406 3.08 29.03 -18.34
CA PRO A 406 2.40 30.28 -18.61
C PRO A 406 3.43 31.42 -18.63
N LYS A 407 3.51 32.12 -19.77
CA LYS A 407 4.28 33.36 -19.90
C LYS A 407 3.76 34.36 -18.86
N ALA A 408 4.68 34.86 -18.03
CA ALA A 408 4.42 36.00 -17.16
C ALA A 408 3.95 37.18 -18.03
N ALA A 409 2.75 37.68 -17.74
CA ALA A 409 2.26 38.92 -18.33
C ALA A 409 3.05 40.08 -17.71
N GLU A 410 3.97 40.65 -18.47
CA GLU A 410 4.50 41.98 -18.21
C GLU A 410 3.36 42.99 -18.33
N ALA A 411 2.90 43.50 -17.19
CA ALA A 411 1.98 44.63 -17.15
C ALA A 411 2.75 45.89 -17.59
N MET A 412 2.39 46.38 -18.78
CA MET A 412 2.80 47.69 -19.28
C MET A 412 2.41 48.78 -18.28
N GLY A 413 3.42 49.57 -17.87
CA GLY A 413 3.22 50.81 -17.17
C GLY A 413 2.49 51.83 -18.03
N GLY A 414 1.51 52.50 -17.44
CA GLY A 414 0.83 53.62 -18.09
C GLY A 414 -0.28 54.20 -17.23
N GLY A 415 0.02 55.33 -16.57
CA GLY A 415 -0.98 56.37 -16.31
C GLY A 415 -1.31 56.67 -14.84
N GLY A 416 -0.98 57.89 -14.43
CA GLY A 416 -1.91 58.71 -13.64
C GLY A 416 -1.62 58.85 -12.14
N GLY A 417 -0.53 59.53 -11.78
CA GLY A 417 -0.38 60.08 -10.44
C GLY A 417 -1.25 61.34 -10.28
N CYS A 418 -2.20 61.31 -9.33
CA CYS A 418 -2.85 62.52 -8.83
C CYS A 418 -2.75 62.53 -7.30
N CYS A 419 -2.00 63.50 -6.78
CA CYS A 419 -1.65 63.66 -5.38
C CYS A 419 -2.82 64.31 -4.61
N GLY A 420 -3.34 63.61 -3.58
CA GLY A 420 -4.24 64.18 -2.58
C GLY A 420 -3.53 64.24 -1.22
N GLY A 421 -3.18 65.45 -0.76
CA GLY A 421 -2.66 65.70 0.57
C GLY A 421 -3.74 65.66 1.68
N PRO A 422 -3.35 65.69 2.97
CA PRO A 422 -4.20 65.26 4.08
C PRO A 422 -4.91 66.42 4.79
N LYS A 423 -6.13 66.18 5.30
CA LYS A 423 -6.75 67.01 6.36
C LYS A 423 -7.49 66.19 7.42
N LYS A 424 -6.87 66.21 8.61
CA LYS A 424 -7.39 66.30 9.98
C LYS A 424 -8.88 66.01 10.28
N ALA A 425 -9.07 65.04 11.18
CA ALA A 425 -9.77 65.09 12.47
C ALA A 425 -11.12 65.83 12.61
N ALA A 426 -12.14 65.07 13.04
CA ALA A 426 -13.14 65.52 14.01
C ALA A 426 -13.79 64.33 14.75
N VAL A 427 -14.14 64.60 16.00
CA VAL A 427 -14.62 63.73 17.08
C VAL A 427 -16.15 63.64 17.07
N GLY A 428 -16.70 62.56 17.66
CA GLY A 428 -18.09 62.42 18.12
C GLY A 428 -18.80 61.31 17.36
N GLY A 429 -19.41 60.28 17.95
CA GLY A 429 -20.00 60.13 19.27
C GLY A 429 -21.41 59.56 19.07
N GLY A 430 -21.79 58.51 19.82
CA GLY A 430 -23.20 58.16 20.03
C GLY A 430 -23.71 56.87 19.40
N CYS A 431 -24.25 56.02 20.28
CA CYS A 431 -25.02 54.80 20.05
C CYS A 431 -26.19 54.92 19.05
N CYS A 432 -26.48 53.81 18.36
CA CYS A 432 -27.62 52.92 18.59
C CYS A 432 -27.37 51.58 17.89
#